data_AF-A0A2D6FKS3-F1
#
_entry.id   AF-A0A2D6FKS3-F1
#
_cell.length_a   1.000
_cell.length_b   1.000
_cell.length_c   1.000
_cell.angle_alpha   90.00
_cell.angle_beta   90.00
_cell.angle_gamma   90.00
#
_symmetry.space_group_name_H-M   'P 1'
#
loop_
_entity.id
_entity.type
_entity.pdbx_description
1 polymer ?
#
loop_
_entity_poly.entity_id
_entity_poly.type
_entity_poly.pdbx_seq_one_letter_code
_entity_poly.pdbx_strand_id
1 'polypeptide(L)'
;MIKKEVTPYEYFDDPVNTTLINERGIEIPLGIRYLDQLDIENVIEVGCVMPFYGYCEHLIVDQFEKEHPAGEVLNIDAMTFDFTGKDILCLSTIEHVGKTDYENTDVDPQKAIDMLNKFDKEANTFLITWGTGYHKELDEYVKENLDRWEWWGFVKTASTAWDYTNQDMKVWDCEFDNPFRYANGNIFLSKGLELG
;
A
#
# COMPACT_ATOMS: atom_id res chain seq x y z
N MET A 1 -2.25 -11.76 14.73
CA MET A 1 -0.81 -11.61 14.45
C MET A 1 -0.56 -11.90 12.99
N ILE A 2 -0.11 -10.92 12.20
CA ILE A 2 0.05 -11.07 10.75
C ILE A 2 1.42 -11.66 10.44
N LYS A 3 1.43 -12.80 9.73
CA LYS A 3 2.65 -13.36 9.15
C LYS A 3 3.10 -12.45 8.00
N LYS A 4 4.30 -11.85 8.11
CA LYS A 4 4.85 -10.91 7.12
C LYS A 4 5.31 -11.57 5.82
N GLU A 5 5.86 -12.78 5.94
CA GLU A 5 6.37 -13.52 4.79
C GLU A 5 5.22 -14.03 3.89
N VAL A 6 5.36 -13.82 2.58
CA VAL A 6 4.50 -14.39 1.55
C VAL A 6 5.36 -15.32 0.71
N THR A 7 5.04 -16.60 0.72
CA THR A 7 5.74 -17.59 -0.10
C THR A 7 5.16 -17.63 -1.53
N PRO A 8 5.89 -18.16 -2.53
CA PRO A 8 5.37 -18.23 -3.91
C PRO A 8 4.04 -18.99 -4.06
N TYR A 9 3.69 -19.88 -3.13
CA TYR A 9 2.40 -20.58 -3.12
C TYR A 9 1.23 -19.72 -2.61
N GLU A 10 1.56 -18.59 -1.97
CA GLU A 10 0.61 -17.63 -1.41
C GLU A 10 0.50 -16.39 -2.30
N TYR A 11 1.25 -16.31 -3.41
CA TYR A 11 1.11 -15.21 -4.36
C TYR A 11 -0.30 -15.17 -4.92
N PHE A 12 -0.85 -13.96 -4.95
CA PHE A 12 -2.14 -13.75 -5.56
C PHE A 12 -1.96 -13.74 -7.09
N ASP A 13 -2.56 -14.72 -7.77
CA ASP A 13 -2.50 -14.87 -9.23
C ASP A 13 -3.88 -14.56 -9.82
N ASP A 14 -4.03 -13.36 -10.37
CA ASP A 14 -5.24 -12.90 -11.03
C ASP A 14 -4.89 -12.20 -12.36
N PRO A 15 -5.66 -12.45 -13.45
CA PRO A 15 -5.45 -11.77 -14.72
C PRO A 15 -5.66 -10.25 -14.63
N VAL A 16 -6.46 -9.75 -13.68
CA VAL A 16 -6.61 -8.32 -13.40
C VAL A 16 -5.25 -7.75 -13.02
N ASN A 17 -4.77 -6.75 -13.77
CA ASN A 17 -3.43 -6.18 -13.64
C ASN A 17 -2.26 -7.17 -13.81
N THR A 18 -2.52 -8.44 -14.14
CA THR A 18 -1.50 -9.50 -14.22
C THR A 18 -0.65 -9.54 -12.93
N THR A 19 -1.29 -9.77 -11.79
CA THR A 19 -0.72 -9.55 -10.45
C THR A 19 0.65 -10.19 -10.21
N LEU A 20 0.93 -11.35 -10.82
CA LEU A 20 2.22 -12.03 -10.67
C LEU A 20 3.41 -11.20 -11.16
N ILE A 21 3.24 -10.29 -12.12
CA ILE A 21 4.36 -9.49 -12.65
C ILE A 21 4.58 -8.17 -11.90
N ASN A 22 3.75 -7.83 -10.90
CA ASN A 22 3.84 -6.60 -10.12
C ASN A 22 3.76 -6.89 -8.61
N GLU A 23 3.71 -5.83 -7.81
CA GLU A 23 3.64 -5.86 -6.35
C GLU A 23 2.34 -6.48 -5.81
N ARG A 24 1.24 -6.47 -6.58
CA ARG A 24 -0.07 -7.03 -6.14
C ARG A 24 0.02 -8.51 -5.79
N GLY A 25 0.92 -9.26 -6.42
CA GLY A 25 1.17 -10.66 -6.09
C GLY A 25 1.55 -10.89 -4.62
N ILE A 26 2.22 -9.94 -3.96
CA ILE A 26 2.58 -10.00 -2.53
C ILE A 26 1.73 -9.08 -1.65
N GLU A 27 1.22 -7.98 -2.18
CA GLU A 27 0.40 -7.04 -1.42
C GLU A 27 -0.99 -7.56 -1.12
N ILE A 28 -1.68 -8.14 -2.12
CA ILE A 28 -3.06 -8.63 -1.91
C ILE A 28 -3.12 -9.71 -0.83
N PRO A 29 -2.24 -10.73 -0.78
CA PRO A 29 -2.23 -11.70 0.31
C PRO A 29 -2.02 -11.07 1.68
N LEU A 30 -1.19 -10.03 1.80
CA LEU A 30 -0.96 -9.32 3.05
C LEU A 30 -2.13 -8.39 3.41
N GLY A 31 -2.75 -7.75 2.43
CA GLY A 31 -3.98 -6.97 2.58
C GLY A 31 -5.12 -7.84 3.11
N ILE A 32 -5.34 -9.02 2.52
CA ILE A 32 -6.33 -10.00 3.01
C ILE A 32 -6.05 -10.39 4.46
N ARG A 33 -4.79 -10.74 4.78
CA ARG A 33 -4.40 -11.06 6.16
C ARG A 33 -4.64 -9.90 7.13
N TYR A 34 -4.50 -8.66 6.68
CA TYR A 34 -4.80 -7.48 7.50
C TYR A 34 -6.29 -7.33 7.74
N LEU A 35 -7.12 -7.42 6.70
CA LEU A 35 -8.58 -7.37 6.79
C LEU A 35 -9.13 -8.46 7.72
N ASP A 36 -8.59 -9.69 7.63
CA ASP A 36 -8.99 -10.84 8.47
C ASP A 36 -8.74 -10.66 9.97
N GLN A 37 -7.96 -9.64 10.38
CA GLN A 37 -7.67 -9.36 11.80
C GLN A 37 -8.55 -8.26 12.39
N LEU A 38 -9.39 -7.62 11.57
CA LEU A 38 -10.07 -6.38 11.93
C LEU A 38 -11.58 -6.52 11.87
N ASP A 39 -12.25 -5.54 12.49
CA ASP A 39 -13.65 -5.30 12.24
C ASP A 39 -13.79 -4.56 10.91
N ILE A 40 -14.32 -5.25 9.89
CA ILE A 40 -14.38 -4.75 8.51
C ILE A 40 -15.19 -3.44 8.39
N GLU A 41 -16.16 -3.22 9.28
CA GLU A 41 -16.95 -1.98 9.33
C GLU A 41 -16.12 -0.77 9.81
N ASN A 42 -14.97 -1.02 10.46
CA ASN A 42 -14.04 0.02 10.90
C ASN A 42 -12.88 0.26 9.93
N VAL A 43 -12.73 -0.59 8.92
CA VAL A 43 -11.66 -0.46 7.93
C VAL A 43 -12.02 0.61 6.91
N ILE A 44 -11.05 1.45 6.60
CA ILE A 44 -11.08 2.36 5.46
C ILE A 44 -9.94 1.97 4.52
N GLU A 45 -10.28 1.66 3.27
CA GLU A 45 -9.27 1.56 2.22
C GLU A 45 -9.05 2.92 1.59
N VAL A 46 -7.78 3.32 1.47
CA VAL A 46 -7.38 4.51 0.73
C VAL A 46 -6.74 4.07 -0.58
N GLY A 47 -7.39 4.45 -1.68
CA GLY A 47 -7.16 3.89 -3.01
C GLY A 47 -8.08 2.69 -3.24
N CYS A 48 -8.70 2.60 -4.42
CA CYS A 48 -9.62 1.52 -4.75
C CYS A 48 -8.84 0.31 -5.32
N VAL A 49 -8.18 -0.52 -4.50
CA VAL A 49 -7.39 -1.66 -4.99
C VAL A 49 -8.07 -2.99 -4.75
N MET A 50 -8.38 -3.30 -3.50
CA MET A 50 -8.97 -4.57 -3.08
C MET A 50 -10.28 -4.92 -3.84
N PRO A 51 -11.15 -3.96 -4.20
CA PRO A 51 -12.39 -4.25 -4.91
C PRO A 51 -12.19 -4.87 -6.29
N PHE A 52 -11.08 -4.56 -6.97
CA PHE A 52 -10.73 -5.19 -8.26
C PHE A 52 -10.49 -6.69 -8.15
N TYR A 53 -10.27 -7.19 -6.93
CA TYR A 53 -9.98 -8.60 -6.63
C TYR A 53 -11.08 -9.25 -5.77
N GLY A 54 -12.24 -8.58 -5.64
CA GLY A 54 -13.43 -9.14 -4.97
C GLY A 54 -13.51 -8.91 -3.46
N TYR A 55 -12.70 -8.01 -2.91
CA TYR A 55 -12.70 -7.63 -1.49
C TYR A 55 -13.18 -6.19 -1.34
N CYS A 56 -14.41 -5.99 -0.86
CA CYS A 56 -15.15 -4.74 -1.01
C CYS A 56 -16.18 -4.48 0.10
N GLU A 57 -16.06 -5.20 1.21
CA GLU A 57 -16.96 -5.11 2.36
C GLU A 57 -16.69 -3.88 3.25
N HIS A 58 -15.52 -3.26 3.12
CA HIS A 58 -15.10 -2.03 3.81
C HIS A 58 -15.38 -0.77 2.97
N LEU A 59 -15.33 0.39 3.64
CA LEU A 59 -15.50 1.69 2.97
C LEU A 59 -14.22 2.06 2.20
N ILE A 60 -14.37 2.58 0.98
CA ILE A 60 -13.25 3.01 0.13
C ILE A 60 -13.27 4.53 -0.01
N VAL A 61 -12.11 5.16 0.14
CA VAL A 61 -11.89 6.58 -0.13
C VAL A 61 -10.88 6.71 -1.26
N ASP A 62 -11.30 7.33 -2.36
CA ASP A 62 -10.46 7.51 -3.55
C ASP A 62 -10.80 8.83 -4.25
N GLN A 63 -9.81 9.62 -4.62
CA GLN A 63 -10.05 10.93 -5.26
C GLN A 63 -10.45 10.81 -6.73
N PHE A 64 -10.02 9.75 -7.42
CA PHE A 64 -10.14 9.62 -8.86
C PHE A 64 -11.14 8.52 -9.26
N GLU A 65 -11.30 7.50 -8.44
CA GLU A 65 -12.30 6.45 -8.64
C GLU A 65 -13.69 6.94 -8.25
N LYS A 66 -14.63 6.86 -9.19
CA LYS A 66 -15.99 7.43 -9.02
C LYS A 66 -16.99 6.41 -8.55
N GLU A 67 -16.87 5.19 -9.06
CA GLU A 67 -17.77 4.10 -8.75
C GLU A 67 -17.06 2.78 -9.01
N HIS A 68 -17.22 1.81 -8.13
CA HIS A 68 -16.77 0.45 -8.36
C HIS A 68 -17.97 -0.51 -8.22
N PRO A 69 -18.21 -1.42 -9.17
CA PRO A 69 -19.42 -2.28 -9.15
C PRO A 69 -19.51 -3.21 -7.94
N ALA A 70 -18.40 -3.42 -7.23
CA ALA A 70 -18.32 -4.30 -6.08
C ALA A 70 -18.48 -3.59 -4.72
N GLY A 71 -18.26 -2.27 -4.60
CA GLY A 71 -18.17 -1.62 -3.29
C GLY A 71 -18.57 -0.14 -3.27
N GLU A 72 -18.74 0.42 -2.07
CA GLU A 72 -19.02 1.83 -1.87
C GLU A 72 -17.72 2.64 -1.92
N VAL A 73 -17.57 3.46 -2.97
CA VAL A 73 -16.43 4.36 -3.14
C VAL A 73 -16.88 5.80 -2.85
N LEU A 74 -16.26 6.42 -1.86
CA LEU A 74 -16.37 7.85 -1.63
C LEU A 74 -15.35 8.56 -2.53
N ASN A 75 -15.86 9.20 -3.59
CA ASN A 75 -15.03 9.96 -4.53
C ASN A 75 -14.58 11.31 -3.92
N ILE A 76 -13.63 11.27 -2.98
CA ILE A 76 -13.14 12.42 -2.23
C ILE A 76 -11.62 12.34 -2.03
N ASP A 77 -10.98 13.48 -1.81
CA ASP A 77 -9.59 13.53 -1.38
C ASP A 77 -9.48 12.97 0.06
N ALA A 78 -8.66 11.93 0.24
CA ALA A 78 -8.39 11.32 1.54
C ALA A 78 -7.87 12.33 2.59
N MET A 79 -7.21 13.41 2.18
CA MET A 79 -6.80 14.48 3.10
C MET A 79 -7.98 15.17 3.79
N THR A 80 -9.19 15.08 3.22
CA THR A 80 -10.43 15.65 3.77
C THR A 80 -11.24 14.68 4.64
N PHE A 81 -10.90 13.40 4.62
CA PHE A 81 -11.58 12.37 5.41
C PHE A 81 -11.04 12.32 6.85
N ASP A 82 -11.90 11.99 7.83
CA ASP A 82 -11.50 11.82 9.23
C ASP A 82 -11.19 10.35 9.52
N PHE A 83 -9.91 10.02 9.72
CA PHE A 83 -9.47 8.66 10.02
C PHE A 83 -9.38 8.38 11.53
N THR A 84 -9.86 9.28 12.39
CA THR A 84 -9.73 9.15 13.83
C THR A 84 -10.33 7.82 14.32
N GLY A 85 -9.48 6.94 14.83
CA GLY A 85 -9.90 5.62 15.35
C GLY A 85 -10.21 4.57 14.28
N LYS A 86 -9.94 4.85 13.00
CA LYS A 86 -10.13 3.93 11.88
C LYS A 86 -8.88 3.07 11.63
N ASP A 87 -9.09 1.91 11.05
CA ASP A 87 -8.01 1.04 10.58
C ASP A 87 -7.82 1.25 9.08
N ILE A 88 -6.60 1.59 8.64
CA ILE A 88 -6.35 2.00 7.25
C ILE A 88 -5.64 0.89 6.48
N LEU A 89 -6.19 0.53 5.31
CA LEU A 89 -5.49 -0.24 4.29
C LEU A 89 -5.16 0.68 3.10
N CYS A 90 -3.91 0.77 2.69
CA CYS A 90 -3.50 1.61 1.55
C CYS A 90 -2.43 0.89 0.73
N LEU A 91 -2.85 0.23 -0.37
CA LEU A 91 -1.96 -0.61 -1.18
C LEU A 91 -1.57 0.10 -2.48
N SER A 92 -0.28 0.30 -2.73
CA SER A 92 0.25 1.03 -3.91
C SER A 92 -0.63 2.21 -4.34
N THR A 93 -0.83 3.16 -3.43
CA THR A 93 -1.66 4.35 -3.65
C THR A 93 -0.93 5.61 -3.21
N ILE A 94 -0.34 5.61 -2.01
CA ILE A 94 0.27 6.80 -1.41
C ILE A 94 1.43 7.36 -2.24
N GLU A 95 2.15 6.53 -2.99
CA GLU A 95 3.25 6.92 -3.86
C GLU A 95 2.79 7.74 -5.07
N HIS A 96 1.52 7.63 -5.47
CA HIS A 96 0.92 8.41 -6.56
C HIS A 96 0.35 9.76 -6.10
N VAL A 97 0.18 9.94 -4.78
CA VAL A 97 -0.36 11.18 -4.22
C VAL A 97 0.56 12.35 -4.53
N GLY A 98 0.00 13.40 -5.15
CA GLY A 98 0.76 14.58 -5.53
C GLY A 98 1.66 14.39 -6.76
N LYS A 99 1.56 13.26 -7.48
CA LYS A 99 2.19 13.05 -8.79
C LYS A 99 1.21 13.40 -9.92
N THR A 100 1.65 13.26 -11.17
CA THR A 100 0.86 13.56 -12.38
C THR A 100 -0.07 12.42 -12.83
N ASP A 101 -0.11 11.32 -12.08
CA ASP A 101 -0.96 10.17 -12.36
C ASP A 101 -2.44 10.54 -12.32
N TYR A 102 -3.28 9.72 -12.96
CA TYR A 102 -4.75 9.84 -12.92
C TYR A 102 -5.28 11.22 -13.34
N GLU A 103 -4.59 11.91 -14.25
CA GLU A 103 -4.92 13.26 -14.70
C GLU A 103 -4.86 14.33 -13.59
N ASN A 104 -4.12 14.05 -12.50
CA ASN A 104 -3.97 14.98 -11.39
C ASN A 104 -3.30 16.29 -11.83
N THR A 105 -4.02 17.40 -11.68
CA THR A 105 -3.51 18.75 -11.96
C THR A 105 -2.86 19.42 -10.76
N ASP A 106 -3.03 18.86 -9.56
CA ASP A 106 -2.57 19.41 -8.30
C ASP A 106 -1.34 18.63 -7.78
N VAL A 107 -0.23 18.81 -8.50
CA VAL A 107 1.04 18.10 -8.33
C VAL A 107 1.85 18.76 -7.21
N ASP A 108 2.06 18.01 -6.13
CA ASP A 108 2.90 18.38 -5.00
C ASP A 108 3.39 17.10 -4.29
N PRO A 109 4.66 16.68 -4.50
CA PRO A 109 5.24 15.50 -3.87
C PRO A 109 5.12 15.47 -2.34
N GLN A 110 5.04 16.64 -1.69
CA GLN A 110 4.91 16.74 -0.24
C GLN A 110 3.60 16.13 0.27
N LYS A 111 2.57 16.05 -0.57
CA LYS A 111 1.25 15.53 -0.17
C LYS A 111 1.27 14.06 0.24
N ALA A 112 2.13 13.24 -0.36
CA ALA A 112 2.28 11.84 0.06
C ALA A 112 2.80 11.75 1.51
N ILE A 113 3.76 12.62 1.86
CA ILE A 113 4.31 12.71 3.21
C ILE A 113 3.27 13.27 4.19
N ASP A 114 2.51 14.28 3.78
CA ASP A 114 1.45 14.87 4.60
C ASP A 114 0.33 13.87 4.87
N MET A 115 -0.04 13.06 3.87
CA MET A 115 -0.99 11.97 3.99
C MET A 115 -0.49 10.88 4.95
N LEU A 116 0.77 10.45 4.82
CA LEU A 116 1.36 9.49 5.76
C LEU A 116 1.34 10.02 7.20
N ASN A 117 1.69 11.29 7.41
CA ASN A 117 1.63 11.92 8.72
C ASN A 117 0.20 12.02 9.28
N LYS A 118 -0.80 12.25 8.41
CA LYS A 118 -2.21 12.23 8.81
C LYS A 118 -2.64 10.84 9.26
N PHE A 119 -2.30 9.78 8.51
CA PHE A 119 -2.59 8.40 8.89
C PHE A 119 -1.91 8.03 10.20
N ASP A 120 -0.63 8.38 10.37
CA ASP A 120 0.11 8.16 11.61
C ASP A 120 -0.52 8.86 12.82
N LYS A 121 -1.09 10.04 12.61
CA LYS A 121 -1.74 10.80 13.68
C LYS A 121 -3.15 10.29 14.02
N GLU A 122 -3.96 9.96 13.03
CA GLU A 122 -5.40 9.74 13.21
C GLU A 122 -5.79 8.26 13.31
N ALA A 123 -5.15 7.39 12.52
CA ALA A 123 -5.54 5.99 12.44
C ALA A 123 -5.28 5.26 13.76
N ASN A 124 -6.12 4.28 14.06
CA ASN A 124 -5.89 3.31 15.12
C ASN A 124 -4.75 2.36 14.72
N THR A 125 -4.93 1.66 13.59
CA THR A 125 -3.89 0.86 12.94
C THR A 125 -3.79 1.22 11.46
N PHE A 126 -2.69 0.84 10.81
CA PHE A 126 -2.64 0.86 9.36
C PHE A 126 -1.72 -0.23 8.79
N LEU A 127 -1.98 -0.59 7.53
CA LEU A 127 -1.06 -1.25 6.62
C LEU A 127 -0.97 -0.43 5.32
N ILE A 128 0.21 0.11 5.04
CA ILE A 128 0.49 0.94 3.86
C ILE A 128 1.62 0.29 3.06
N THR A 129 1.49 0.25 1.75
CA THR A 129 2.50 -0.35 0.86
C THR A 129 2.75 0.51 -0.36
N TRP A 130 3.97 0.48 -0.86
CA TRP A 130 4.30 1.03 -2.18
C TRP A 130 5.60 0.44 -2.73
N GLY A 131 5.75 0.57 -4.05
CA GLY A 131 6.99 0.27 -4.76
C GLY A 131 8.03 1.36 -4.53
N THR A 132 9.18 1.00 -3.95
CA THR A 132 10.29 1.96 -3.77
C THR A 132 10.86 2.42 -5.10
N GLY A 133 11.43 3.63 -5.10
CA GLY A 133 11.98 4.29 -6.27
C GLY A 133 10.94 5.06 -7.09
N TYR A 134 9.64 4.84 -6.88
CA TYR A 134 8.58 5.57 -7.58
C TYR A 134 8.42 7.00 -7.04
N HIS A 135 8.33 7.14 -5.71
CA HIS A 135 8.17 8.43 -5.03
C HIS A 135 9.37 8.70 -4.12
N LYS A 136 10.44 9.24 -4.69
CA LYS A 136 11.72 9.43 -3.99
C LYS A 136 11.63 10.28 -2.73
N GLU A 137 10.81 11.33 -2.74
CA GLU A 137 10.60 12.19 -1.58
C GLU A 137 9.95 11.43 -0.41
N LEU A 138 8.96 10.58 -0.69
CA LEU A 138 8.33 9.70 0.29
C LEU A 138 9.34 8.64 0.80
N ASP A 139 10.11 8.04 -0.10
CA ASP A 139 11.14 7.05 0.26
C ASP A 139 12.19 7.65 1.21
N GLU A 140 12.73 8.82 0.88
CA GLU A 140 13.72 9.52 1.70
C GLU A 140 13.14 9.87 3.07
N TYR A 141 11.93 10.43 3.10
CA TYR A 141 11.24 10.76 4.34
C TYR A 141 11.08 9.54 5.25
N VAL A 142 10.60 8.41 4.71
CA VAL A 142 10.37 7.20 5.51
C VAL A 142 11.69 6.59 5.98
N LYS A 143 12.72 6.55 5.12
CA LYS A 143 14.06 6.08 5.48
C LYS A 143 14.68 6.85 6.64
N GLU A 144 14.44 8.15 6.71
CA GLU A 144 14.93 9.01 7.80
C GLU A 144 14.14 8.84 9.11
N ASN A 145 13.00 8.15 9.07
CA ASN A 145 12.03 8.06 10.17
C ASN A 145 11.57 6.61 10.44
N LEU A 146 12.38 5.60 10.09
CA LEU A 146 12.01 4.18 10.17
C LEU A 146 11.68 3.68 11.59
N ASP A 147 12.10 4.41 12.62
CA ASP A 147 11.82 4.08 14.02
C ASP A 147 10.39 4.45 14.47
N ARG A 148 9.64 5.21 13.65
CA ARG A 148 8.25 5.58 13.94
C ARG A 148 7.26 4.43 13.72
N TRP A 149 7.64 3.45 12.91
CA TRP A 149 6.73 2.42 12.41
C TRP A 149 7.39 1.06 12.35
N GLU A 150 6.55 0.02 12.37
CA GLU A 150 7.00 -1.30 11.97
C GLU A 150 7.08 -1.34 10.45
N TRP A 151 8.17 -1.88 9.91
CA TRP A 151 8.35 -1.99 8.46
C TRP A 151 9.02 -3.30 8.06
N TRP A 152 8.77 -3.72 6.83
CA TRP A 152 9.49 -4.79 6.16
C TRP A 152 9.47 -4.58 4.65
N GLY A 153 10.29 -5.34 3.94
CA GLY A 153 10.42 -5.24 2.50
C GLY A 153 10.38 -6.58 1.78
N PHE A 154 10.20 -6.47 0.48
CA PHE A 154 10.42 -7.52 -0.50
C PHE A 154 11.27 -6.97 -1.62
N VAL A 155 12.16 -7.81 -2.17
CA VAL A 155 12.92 -7.48 -3.38
C VAL A 155 12.66 -8.52 -4.45
N LYS A 156 12.42 -8.04 -5.65
CA LYS A 156 12.15 -8.83 -6.82
C LYS A 156 13.41 -9.53 -7.32
N THR A 157 13.35 -10.85 -7.49
CA THR A 157 14.47 -11.68 -7.96
C THR A 157 14.27 -12.20 -9.38
N ALA A 158 13.02 -12.19 -9.86
CA ALA A 158 12.63 -12.45 -11.23
C ALA A 158 11.36 -11.67 -11.56
N SER A 159 10.94 -11.65 -12.84
CA SER A 159 9.73 -10.93 -13.25
C SER A 159 8.48 -11.31 -12.45
N THR A 160 8.42 -12.52 -11.88
CA THR A 160 7.30 -13.03 -11.09
C THR A 160 7.70 -13.58 -9.72
N ALA A 161 8.87 -13.21 -9.20
CA ALA A 161 9.38 -13.75 -7.93
C ALA A 161 9.92 -12.66 -7.01
N TRP A 162 9.58 -12.79 -5.73
CA TRP A 162 9.90 -11.85 -4.65
C TRP A 162 10.54 -12.58 -3.47
N ASP A 163 11.64 -12.05 -2.96
CA ASP A 163 12.26 -12.50 -1.72
C ASP A 163 11.83 -11.58 -0.58
N TYR A 164 11.34 -12.16 0.52
CA TYR A 164 11.11 -11.42 1.76
C TYR A 164 12.44 -10.96 2.36
N THR A 165 12.53 -9.69 2.70
CA THR A 165 13.79 -9.08 3.16
C THR A 165 13.76 -8.63 4.60
N ASN A 166 12.62 -8.79 5.29
CA ASN A 166 12.40 -8.20 6.61
C ASN A 166 12.81 -6.70 6.59
N GLN A 167 13.61 -6.23 7.56
CA GLN A 167 14.10 -4.86 7.64
C GLN A 167 15.46 -4.63 6.94
N ASP A 168 15.77 -5.39 5.89
CA ASP A 168 16.98 -5.18 5.10
C ASP A 168 16.83 -3.95 4.19
N MET A 169 17.79 -3.04 4.28
CA MET A 169 17.79 -1.75 3.57
C MET A 169 17.89 -1.89 2.05
N LYS A 170 18.28 -3.05 1.51
CA LYS A 170 18.36 -3.29 0.06
C LYS A 170 17.05 -3.02 -0.69
N VAL A 171 15.89 -3.08 0.00
CA VAL A 171 14.59 -2.73 -0.59
C VAL A 171 14.55 -1.27 -1.09
N TRP A 172 15.32 -0.38 -0.46
CA TRP A 172 15.40 1.04 -0.81
C TRP A 172 16.43 1.34 -1.92
N ASP A 173 17.28 0.37 -2.27
CA ASP A 173 18.29 0.52 -3.33
C ASP A 173 17.75 0.09 -4.70
N CYS A 174 16.51 -0.38 -4.75
CA CYS A 174 15.86 -0.85 -5.97
C CYS A 174 15.41 0.32 -6.85
N GLU A 175 15.59 0.17 -8.17
CA GLU A 175 15.04 1.10 -9.15
C GLU A 175 13.62 0.68 -9.53
N PHE A 176 12.74 1.66 -9.70
CA PHE A 176 11.41 1.39 -10.23
C PHE A 176 11.49 1.07 -11.73
N ASP A 177 10.75 0.05 -12.19
CA ASP A 177 10.67 -0.42 -13.58
C ASP A 177 11.98 -0.98 -14.18
N ASN A 178 13.01 -1.22 -13.34
CA ASN A 178 14.30 -1.80 -13.75
C ASN A 178 14.92 -2.68 -12.65
N PRO A 179 15.41 -3.91 -12.93
CA PRO A 179 15.45 -4.59 -14.23
C PRO A 179 14.15 -5.26 -14.64
N PHE A 180 13.18 -5.38 -13.72
CA PHE A 180 11.86 -5.92 -14.00
C PHE A 180 10.84 -4.78 -14.01
N ARG A 181 9.76 -4.98 -14.76
CA ARG A 181 8.66 -4.01 -14.79
C ARG A 181 8.05 -3.79 -13.41
N TYR A 182 7.51 -2.60 -13.19
CA TYR A 182 6.89 -2.15 -11.94
C TYR A 182 7.87 -2.08 -10.77
N ALA A 183 7.40 -2.23 -9.53
CA ALA A 183 8.25 -2.24 -8.36
C ALA A 183 9.29 -3.38 -8.42
N ASN A 184 10.54 -3.07 -8.03
CA ASN A 184 11.59 -4.06 -7.79
C ASN A 184 11.94 -4.17 -6.30
N GLY A 185 11.67 -3.12 -5.53
CA GLY A 185 11.55 -3.16 -4.07
C GLY A 185 10.14 -2.76 -3.69
N ASN A 186 9.53 -3.47 -2.75
CA ASN A 186 8.22 -3.11 -2.21
C ASN A 186 8.32 -3.05 -0.70
N ILE A 187 7.90 -1.95 -0.11
CA ILE A 187 7.90 -1.79 1.34
C ILE A 187 6.48 -1.94 1.87
N PHE A 188 6.42 -2.40 3.11
CA PHE A 188 5.22 -2.44 3.92
C PHE A 188 5.51 -1.68 5.19
N LEU A 189 4.63 -0.73 5.51
CA LEU A 189 4.68 0.10 6.69
C LEU A 189 3.43 -0.18 7.51
N SER A 190 3.58 -0.36 8.82
CA SER A 190 2.45 -0.65 9.70
C SER A 190 2.56 0.02 11.07
N LYS A 191 1.39 0.21 11.68
CA LYS A 191 1.25 0.75 13.03
C LYS A 191 0.15 -0.01 13.78
N GLY A 192 0.39 -0.26 15.06
CA GLY A 192 -0.64 -0.73 16.01
C GLY A 192 -1.06 -2.20 15.85
N LEU A 193 -0.41 -2.97 14.99
CA LEU A 193 -0.64 -4.41 14.82
C LEU A 193 0.38 -5.22 15.62
N GLU A 194 -0.08 -6.27 16.30
CA GLU A 194 0.84 -7.31 16.80
C GLU A 194 1.30 -8.16 15.62
N LEU A 195 2.61 -8.15 15.35
CA LEU A 195 3.24 -8.82 14.22
C LEU A 195 3.99 -10.08 14.67
N GLY A 196 4.01 -11.10 13.81
CA GLY A 196 4.59 -12.43 14.08
C GLY A 196 5.64 -12.86 13.09
#